data_AF-A0A3A4X2I8-F1
#
_entry.id   AF-A0A3A4X2I8-F1
#
_cell.length_a   1.000
_cell.length_b   1.000
_cell.length_c   1.000
_cell.angle_alpha   90.00
_cell.angle_beta   90.00
_cell.angle_gamma   90.00
#
_symmetry.space_group_name_H-M   'P 1'
#
loop_
_entity.id
_entity.type
_entity.pdbx_description
1 polymer ?
#
loop_
_entity_poly.entity_id
_entity_poly.type
_entity_poly.pdbx_seq_one_letter_code
_entity_poly.pdbx_strand_id
1 'polypeptide(L)'
;MQSQTSILLVAPPMHHPAFFPPAYCRTEAVLRQRGFEVYTFHGGADFTAYLLRPEVQEDLAARARGQVQKGRFAAADSATAILTATFTHEAQSRPDLIAASATLTDMQTEAFYDPLKAAAALQRIDRASTMVSLAYPPLVIDRRGFSHPALQDAADLLAWTADAERNPFLAYARHGCRPPVAPEQCDRIVLVVDTPGQFAGALTLAQVWGKRAPRAAITLLAGDERLRGIAE
;
A
#
# COMPACT_ATOMS: atom_id res chain seq x y z
N MET A 1 36.82 -3.55 -13.34
CA MET A 1 35.70 -2.67 -12.97
C MET A 1 34.99 -3.31 -11.80
N GLN A 2 34.99 -2.68 -10.62
CA GLN A 2 34.12 -3.14 -9.53
C GLN A 2 32.68 -2.87 -9.95
N SER A 3 31.85 -3.90 -9.99
CA SER A 3 30.40 -3.75 -10.18
C SER A 3 29.88 -2.91 -9.01
N GLN A 4 29.34 -1.74 -9.31
CA GLN A 4 28.70 -0.87 -8.33
C GLN A 4 27.42 -1.57 -7.87
N THR A 5 27.28 -1.82 -6.57
CA THR A 5 26.12 -2.52 -6.02
C THR A 5 24.87 -1.66 -6.19
N SER A 6 23.83 -2.23 -6.79
CA SER A 6 22.55 -1.55 -7.04
C SER A 6 21.52 -1.86 -5.94
N ILE A 7 20.83 -0.81 -5.48
CA ILE A 7 19.86 -0.88 -4.39
C ILE A 7 18.53 -0.28 -4.84
N LEU A 8 17.46 -1.06 -4.74
CA LEU A 8 16.10 -0.55 -4.80
C LEU A 8 15.64 -0.19 -3.39
N LEU A 9 15.56 1.11 -3.10
CA LEU A 9 15.03 1.65 -1.85
C LEU A 9 13.52 1.87 -2.02
N VAL A 10 12.72 1.31 -1.11
CA VAL A 10 11.26 1.28 -1.24
C VAL A 10 10.60 1.85 0.01
N ALA A 11 9.73 2.84 -0.18
CA ALA A 11 8.74 3.25 0.81
C ALA A 11 7.49 2.36 0.61
N PRO A 12 7.20 1.37 1.47
CA PRO A 12 6.14 0.40 1.21
C PRO A 12 4.74 1.05 1.10
N PRO A 13 3.73 0.31 0.59
CA PRO A 13 2.34 0.73 0.58
C PRO A 13 1.87 1.24 1.96
N MET A 14 0.78 1.99 1.97
CA MET A 14 0.17 2.63 3.17
C MET A 14 0.82 3.93 3.64
N HIS A 15 1.73 4.51 2.87
CA HIS A 15 2.20 5.88 3.10
C HIS A 15 1.37 6.91 2.32
N HIS A 16 1.30 8.15 2.83
CA HIS A 16 0.65 9.26 2.15
C HIS A 16 1.26 9.47 0.73
N PRO A 17 0.46 9.56 -0.34
CA PRO A 17 0.97 9.57 -1.72
C PRO A 17 1.65 10.87 -2.15
N ALA A 18 1.46 11.97 -1.41
CA ALA A 18 2.12 13.26 -1.68
C ALA A 18 3.42 13.48 -0.87
N PHE A 19 3.86 12.51 -0.06
CA PHE A 19 4.99 12.73 0.85
C PHE A 19 5.93 11.53 0.89
N PHE A 20 7.23 11.77 0.74
CA PHE A 20 8.24 10.77 1.06
C PHE A 20 8.60 10.84 2.55
N PRO A 21 8.69 9.69 3.26
CA PRO A 21 9.12 9.69 4.65
C PRO A 21 10.53 10.29 4.82
N PRO A 22 10.81 11.11 5.85
CA PRO A 22 12.16 11.65 6.07
C PRO A 22 13.23 10.56 6.30
N ALA A 23 12.85 9.43 6.90
CA ALA A 23 13.72 8.26 7.05
C ALA A 23 14.20 7.73 5.68
N TYR A 24 13.31 7.76 4.69
CA TYR A 24 13.60 7.33 3.33
C TYR A 24 14.61 8.26 2.65
N CYS A 25 14.36 9.57 2.66
CA CYS A 25 15.28 10.56 2.06
C CYS A 25 16.67 10.52 2.69
N ARG A 26 16.75 10.35 4.02
CA ARG A 26 18.03 10.21 4.73
C ARG A 26 18.76 8.92 4.33
N THR A 27 18.05 7.82 4.22
CA THR A 27 18.62 6.52 3.82
C THR A 27 19.18 6.60 2.40
N GLU A 28 18.43 7.19 1.46
CA GLU A 28 18.89 7.41 0.09
C GLU A 28 20.19 8.21 0.08
N ALA A 29 20.22 9.36 0.77
CA ALA A 29 21.39 10.24 0.80
C ALA A 29 22.64 9.52 1.32
N VAL A 30 22.52 8.77 2.43
CA VAL A 30 23.63 8.00 3.01
C VAL A 30 24.13 6.90 2.06
N LEU A 31 23.22 6.18 1.38
CA LEU A 31 23.59 5.13 0.45
C LEU A 31 24.31 5.70 -0.79
N ARG A 32 23.78 6.78 -1.38
CA ARG A 32 24.44 7.44 -2.52
C ARG A 32 25.82 7.99 -2.15
N GLN A 33 25.97 8.59 -0.97
CA GLN A 33 27.26 9.08 -0.46
C GLN A 33 28.31 7.96 -0.30
N ARG A 34 27.86 6.73 -0.03
CA ARG A 34 28.72 5.54 0.06
C ARG A 34 29.02 4.89 -1.31
N GLY A 35 28.59 5.51 -2.40
CA GLY A 35 28.85 5.04 -3.76
C GLY A 35 27.91 3.95 -4.25
N PHE A 36 26.78 3.69 -3.59
CA PHE A 36 25.76 2.78 -4.10
C PHE A 36 24.97 3.42 -5.25
N GLU A 37 24.59 2.61 -6.24
CA GLU A 37 23.58 3.01 -7.22
C GLU A 37 22.20 2.81 -6.59
N VAL A 38 21.46 3.89 -6.37
CA VAL A 38 20.17 3.84 -5.66
C VAL A 38 19.03 4.17 -6.61
N TYR A 39 18.05 3.27 -6.66
CA TYR A 39 16.75 3.47 -7.30
C TYR A 39 15.70 3.67 -6.22
N THR A 40 14.85 4.68 -6.38
CA THR A 40 13.85 5.05 -5.40
C THR A 40 12.45 4.68 -5.86
N PHE A 41 11.67 4.05 -4.99
CA PHE A 41 10.30 3.67 -5.28
C PHE A 41 9.32 4.04 -4.15
N HIS A 42 8.32 4.85 -4.50
CA HIS A 42 7.25 5.23 -3.60
C HIS A 42 6.06 4.27 -3.71
N GLY A 43 6.12 3.14 -3.01
CA GLY A 43 5.05 2.14 -2.97
C GLY A 43 3.72 2.68 -2.43
N GLY A 44 3.72 3.63 -1.50
CA GLY A 44 2.48 4.32 -1.06
C GLY A 44 1.74 5.06 -2.19
N ALA A 45 2.45 5.87 -2.97
CA ALA A 45 1.89 6.58 -4.12
C ALA A 45 1.48 5.61 -5.24
N ASP A 46 2.33 4.63 -5.56
CA ASP A 46 2.06 3.63 -6.60
C ASP A 46 0.88 2.72 -6.22
N PHE A 47 0.74 2.32 -4.95
CA PHE A 47 -0.41 1.57 -4.47
C PHE A 47 -1.69 2.39 -4.54
N THR A 48 -1.64 3.68 -4.17
CA THR A 48 -2.79 4.58 -4.36
C THR A 48 -3.17 4.66 -5.84
N ALA A 49 -2.18 4.72 -6.74
CA ALA A 49 -2.42 4.75 -8.19
C ALA A 49 -3.11 3.49 -8.67
N TYR A 50 -2.65 2.34 -8.16
CA TYR A 50 -3.25 1.05 -8.41
C TYR A 50 -4.71 0.99 -7.94
N LEU A 51 -5.02 1.45 -6.73
CA LEU A 51 -6.39 1.46 -6.19
C LEU A 51 -7.35 2.36 -6.97
N LEU A 52 -6.85 3.38 -7.65
CA LEU A 52 -7.64 4.31 -8.45
C LEU A 52 -7.83 3.86 -9.91
N ARG A 53 -7.33 2.68 -10.29
CA ARG A 53 -7.57 2.14 -11.63
C ARG A 53 -9.00 1.63 -11.76
N PRO A 54 -9.70 1.91 -12.87
CA PRO A 54 -11.09 1.46 -13.07
C PRO A 54 -11.29 -0.02 -12.78
N GLU A 55 -10.44 -0.88 -13.34
CA GLU A 55 -10.54 -2.33 -13.19
C GLU A 55 -10.35 -2.81 -11.75
N VAL A 56 -9.53 -2.09 -10.96
CA VAL A 56 -9.31 -2.40 -9.54
C VAL A 56 -10.50 -1.96 -8.71
N GLN A 57 -11.06 -0.78 -9.00
CA GLN A 57 -12.25 -0.29 -8.32
C GLN A 57 -13.47 -1.18 -8.59
N GLU A 58 -13.61 -1.69 -9.81
CA GLU A 58 -14.65 -2.66 -10.17
C GLU A 58 -14.52 -3.98 -9.39
N ASP A 59 -13.31 -4.56 -9.29
CA ASP A 59 -13.06 -5.77 -8.51
C ASP A 59 -13.35 -5.55 -7.02
N LEU A 60 -12.84 -4.45 -6.45
CA LEU A 60 -13.08 -4.09 -5.05
C LEU A 60 -14.58 -3.90 -4.78
N ALA A 61 -15.30 -3.24 -5.68
CA ALA A 61 -16.74 -3.05 -5.53
C ALA A 61 -17.52 -4.37 -5.63
N ALA A 62 -17.12 -5.27 -6.53
CA ALA A 62 -17.71 -6.60 -6.64
C ALA A 62 -17.46 -7.44 -5.37
N ARG A 63 -16.23 -7.44 -4.86
CA ARG A 63 -15.87 -8.12 -3.60
C ARG A 63 -16.67 -7.57 -2.43
N ALA A 64 -16.69 -6.25 -2.25
CA ALA A 64 -17.42 -5.58 -1.17
C ALA A 64 -18.92 -5.93 -1.19
N ARG A 65 -19.56 -5.88 -2.36
CA ARG A 65 -20.96 -6.34 -2.54
C ARG A 65 -21.13 -7.80 -2.10
N GLY A 66 -20.20 -8.67 -2.47
CA GLY A 66 -20.19 -10.07 -2.03
C GLY A 66 -20.08 -10.22 -0.50
N GLN A 67 -19.29 -9.39 0.17
CA GLN A 67 -19.17 -9.43 1.64
C GLN A 67 -20.46 -8.96 2.34
N VAL A 68 -21.10 -7.91 1.79
CA VAL A 68 -22.41 -7.42 2.28
C VAL A 68 -23.48 -8.50 2.14
N GLN A 69 -23.57 -9.15 0.98
CA GLN A 69 -24.52 -10.25 0.75
C GLN A 69 -24.28 -11.45 1.69
N LYS A 70 -23.02 -11.73 2.04
CA LYS A 70 -22.64 -12.77 3.02
C LYS A 70 -22.92 -12.37 4.48
N GLY A 71 -23.45 -11.18 4.74
CA GLY A 71 -23.76 -10.71 6.08
C GLY A 71 -22.53 -10.47 6.96
N ARG A 72 -21.34 -10.28 6.36
CA ARG A 72 -20.07 -10.12 7.11
C ARG A 72 -20.04 -8.89 8.02
N PHE A 73 -20.93 -7.93 7.78
CA PHE A 73 -21.04 -6.69 8.56
C PHE A 73 -22.21 -6.70 9.55
N ALA A 74 -22.92 -7.83 9.73
CA ALA A 74 -24.11 -7.90 10.59
C ALA A 74 -23.81 -7.56 12.07
N ALA A 75 -22.57 -7.79 12.52
CA ALA A 75 -22.09 -7.46 13.86
C ALA A 75 -21.05 -6.32 13.85
N ALA A 76 -21.00 -5.52 12.79
CA ALA A 76 -20.02 -4.45 12.67
C ALA A 76 -20.33 -3.30 13.64
N ASP A 77 -19.29 -2.58 14.06
CA ASP A 77 -19.48 -1.38 14.87
C ASP A 77 -20.26 -0.30 14.10
N SER A 78 -20.75 0.71 14.82
CA SER A 78 -21.58 1.76 14.22
C SER A 78 -20.85 2.52 13.10
N ALA A 79 -19.53 2.67 13.17
CA ALA A 79 -18.74 3.34 12.14
C ALA A 79 -18.70 2.53 10.84
N THR A 80 -18.44 1.23 10.95
CA THR A 80 -18.41 0.28 9.83
C THR A 80 -19.80 0.07 9.24
N ALA A 81 -20.84 0.09 10.08
CA ALA A 81 -22.23 0.05 9.63
C ALA A 81 -22.60 1.28 8.80
N ILE A 82 -22.20 2.49 9.24
CA ILE A 82 -22.38 3.73 8.47
C ILE A 82 -21.62 3.64 7.14
N LEU A 83 -20.34 3.23 7.16
CA LEU A 83 -19.54 3.09 5.94
C LEU A 83 -20.13 2.08 4.96
N THR A 84 -20.66 0.96 5.46
CA THR A 84 -21.32 -0.06 4.65
C THR A 84 -22.63 0.45 4.07
N ALA A 85 -23.42 1.20 4.84
CA ALA A 85 -24.65 1.82 4.37
C ALA A 85 -24.36 2.89 3.29
N THR A 86 -23.37 3.75 3.52
CA THR A 86 -22.90 4.75 2.54
C THR A 86 -22.39 4.07 1.27
N PHE A 87 -21.54 3.05 1.39
CA PHE A 87 -21.05 2.30 0.23
C PHE A 87 -22.17 1.58 -0.52
N THR A 88 -23.11 0.94 0.17
CA THR A 88 -24.23 0.25 -0.48
C THR A 88 -25.10 1.24 -1.26
N HIS A 89 -25.35 2.41 -0.67
CA HIS A 89 -26.09 3.48 -1.32
C HIS A 89 -25.30 4.08 -2.50
N GLU A 90 -24.01 4.37 -2.35
CA GLU A 90 -23.16 4.97 -3.38
C GLU A 90 -22.82 4.01 -4.52
N ALA A 91 -22.49 2.76 -4.23
CA ALA A 91 -22.22 1.73 -5.24
C ALA A 91 -23.45 1.42 -6.12
N GLN A 92 -24.66 1.67 -5.61
CA GLN A 92 -25.90 1.57 -6.38
C GLN A 92 -26.25 2.85 -7.15
N SER A 93 -25.74 4.02 -6.75
CA SER A 93 -26.16 5.32 -7.28
C SER A 93 -25.09 6.10 -8.05
N ARG A 94 -23.82 5.68 -8.01
CA ARG A 94 -22.68 6.47 -8.51
C ARG A 94 -21.59 5.64 -9.21
N PRO A 95 -21.75 5.35 -10.53
CA PRO A 95 -20.69 4.74 -11.34
C PRO A 95 -19.47 5.66 -11.56
N ASP A 96 -19.56 6.95 -11.24
CA ASP A 96 -18.48 7.94 -11.33
C ASP A 96 -17.36 7.74 -10.29
N LEU A 97 -17.56 6.86 -9.31
CA LEU A 97 -16.49 6.40 -8.41
C LEU A 97 -15.32 5.75 -9.16
N ILE A 98 -15.57 5.25 -10.38
CA ILE A 98 -14.66 4.49 -11.24
C ILE A 98 -13.68 5.39 -12.03
N ALA A 99 -13.92 6.70 -12.11
CA ALA A 99 -13.20 7.60 -13.01
C ALA A 99 -12.33 8.62 -12.26
N ALA A 100 -11.05 8.31 -11.96
CA ALA A 100 -10.12 9.34 -11.49
C ALA A 100 -8.60 9.04 -11.64
N SER A 101 -8.07 8.97 -12.86
CA SER A 101 -6.61 8.95 -13.07
C SER A 101 -5.93 10.30 -12.73
N ALA A 102 -6.67 11.41 -12.73
CA ALA A 102 -6.13 12.76 -12.51
C ALA A 102 -5.65 13.04 -11.06
N THR A 103 -6.08 12.23 -10.08
CA THR A 103 -5.92 12.54 -8.64
C THR A 103 -4.47 12.55 -8.16
N LEU A 104 -3.60 11.69 -8.69
CA LEU A 104 -2.21 11.61 -8.21
C LEU A 104 -1.28 12.63 -8.85
N THR A 105 -1.47 12.92 -10.12
CA THR A 105 -0.74 14.00 -10.81
C THR A 105 -1.04 15.34 -10.12
N ASP A 106 -2.29 15.58 -9.75
CA ASP A 106 -2.67 16.79 -9.01
C ASP A 106 -1.96 16.87 -7.64
N MET A 107 -1.75 15.75 -6.96
CA MET A 107 -1.07 15.69 -5.66
C MET A 107 0.45 15.83 -5.71
N GLN A 108 1.04 15.68 -6.90
CA GLN A 108 2.49 15.76 -7.12
C GLN A 108 2.89 17.04 -7.88
N THR A 109 1.93 17.89 -8.20
CA THR A 109 2.14 19.17 -8.91
C THR A 109 1.72 20.35 -8.04
N GLU A 110 1.94 21.57 -8.53
CA GLU A 110 1.51 22.79 -7.84
C GLU A 110 -0.01 22.85 -7.62
N ALA A 111 -0.79 22.08 -8.37
CA ALA A 111 -2.24 21.96 -8.18
C ALA A 111 -2.62 21.45 -6.78
N PHE A 112 -1.72 20.73 -6.09
CA PHE A 112 -1.91 20.30 -4.72
C PHE A 112 -1.99 21.47 -3.72
N TYR A 113 -1.40 22.62 -4.04
CA TYR A 113 -1.48 23.80 -3.16
C TYR A 113 -2.83 24.52 -3.23
N ASP A 114 -3.68 24.17 -4.19
CA ASP A 114 -5.08 24.58 -4.18
C ASP A 114 -5.85 23.72 -3.15
N PRO A 115 -6.35 24.33 -2.05
CA PRO A 115 -6.97 23.58 -0.97
C PRO A 115 -8.22 22.81 -1.42
N LEU A 116 -8.95 23.30 -2.41
CA LEU A 116 -10.16 22.62 -2.91
C LEU A 116 -9.78 21.39 -3.73
N LYS A 117 -8.75 21.48 -4.58
CA LYS A 117 -8.24 20.34 -5.35
C LYS A 117 -7.63 19.28 -4.43
N ALA A 118 -6.83 19.70 -3.45
CA ALA A 118 -6.27 18.80 -2.45
C ALA A 118 -7.35 18.08 -1.64
N ALA A 119 -8.37 18.80 -1.15
CA ALA A 119 -9.48 18.21 -0.42
C ALA A 119 -10.24 17.18 -1.27
N ALA A 120 -10.53 17.50 -2.54
CA ALA A 120 -11.18 16.57 -3.46
C ALA A 120 -10.31 15.32 -3.73
N ALA A 121 -9.00 15.48 -3.91
CA ALA A 121 -8.08 14.38 -4.10
C ALA A 121 -8.03 13.44 -2.88
N LEU A 122 -7.92 14.02 -1.68
CA LEU A 122 -7.89 13.27 -0.44
C LEU A 122 -9.21 12.52 -0.16
N GLN A 123 -10.36 13.13 -0.47
CA GLN A 123 -11.66 12.45 -0.38
C GLN A 123 -11.75 11.23 -1.31
N ARG A 124 -11.15 11.30 -2.50
CA ARG A 124 -11.11 10.14 -3.42
C ARG A 124 -10.24 9.02 -2.86
N ILE A 125 -9.10 9.35 -2.25
CA ILE A 125 -8.22 8.37 -1.59
C ILE A 125 -8.95 7.70 -0.42
N ASP A 126 -9.69 8.46 0.40
CA ASP A 126 -10.46 7.91 1.51
C ASP A 126 -11.54 6.93 1.03
N ARG A 127 -12.22 7.27 -0.07
CA ARG A 127 -13.21 6.39 -0.70
C ARG A 127 -12.56 5.11 -1.21
N ALA A 128 -11.43 5.20 -1.92
CA ALA A 128 -10.69 4.03 -2.37
C ALA A 128 -10.26 3.14 -1.19
N SER A 129 -9.74 3.75 -0.12
CA SER A 129 -9.34 3.06 1.11
C SER A 129 -10.52 2.37 1.82
N THR A 130 -11.67 3.04 1.85
CA THR A 130 -12.94 2.48 2.36
C THR A 130 -13.38 1.27 1.55
N MET A 131 -13.30 1.33 0.21
CA MET A 131 -13.65 0.19 -0.64
C MET A 131 -12.77 -1.03 -0.36
N VAL A 132 -11.46 -0.83 -0.13
CA VAL A 132 -10.57 -1.93 0.26
C VAL A 132 -11.00 -2.53 1.61
N SER A 133 -11.30 -1.70 2.60
CA SER A 133 -11.76 -2.16 3.92
C SER A 133 -13.05 -3.00 3.83
N LEU A 134 -13.97 -2.60 2.95
CA LEU A 134 -15.21 -3.34 2.70
C LEU A 134 -15.01 -4.61 1.86
N ALA A 135 -14.04 -4.63 0.96
CA ALA A 135 -13.74 -5.80 0.14
C ALA A 135 -13.06 -6.92 0.96
N TYR A 136 -12.30 -6.55 1.99
CA TYR A 136 -11.46 -7.47 2.76
C TYR A 136 -11.68 -7.38 4.29
N PRO A 137 -12.92 -7.52 4.80
CA PRO A 137 -13.17 -7.44 6.23
C PRO A 137 -12.42 -8.56 6.99
N PRO A 138 -11.97 -8.32 8.23
CA PRO A 138 -12.22 -7.14 9.07
C PRO A 138 -11.09 -6.08 8.98
N LEU A 139 -10.34 -5.99 7.88
CA LEU A 139 -9.28 -5.01 7.78
C LEU A 139 -9.81 -3.58 7.69
N VAL A 140 -9.01 -2.63 8.20
CA VAL A 140 -9.25 -1.20 8.06
C VAL A 140 -8.05 -0.55 7.40
N ILE A 141 -8.31 0.16 6.31
CA ILE A 141 -7.36 1.04 5.61
C ILE A 141 -7.94 2.45 5.63
N ASP A 142 -7.17 3.38 6.19
CA ASP A 142 -7.45 4.81 6.16
C ASP A 142 -6.14 5.60 5.97
N ARG A 143 -6.19 6.94 6.09
CA ARG A 143 -5.01 7.80 5.94
C ARG A 143 -3.91 7.54 6.98
N ARG A 144 -4.25 6.94 8.12
CA ARG A 144 -3.32 6.62 9.22
C ARG A 144 -2.58 5.31 8.96
N GLY A 145 -3.10 4.48 8.06
CA GLY A 145 -2.44 3.26 7.61
C GLY A 145 -3.41 2.08 7.53
N PHE A 146 -2.84 0.90 7.73
CA PHE A 146 -3.54 -0.38 7.68
C PHE A 146 -3.58 -1.01 9.09
N SER A 147 -4.70 -1.65 9.40
CA SER A 147 -4.83 -2.51 10.56
C SER A 147 -5.71 -3.71 10.24
N HIS A 148 -5.40 -4.85 10.87
CA HIS A 148 -6.23 -6.04 10.79
C HIS A 148 -6.19 -6.74 12.16
N PRO A 149 -7.33 -6.96 12.83
CA PRO A 149 -7.36 -7.43 14.22
C PRO A 149 -6.74 -8.81 14.44
N ALA A 150 -6.76 -9.68 13.44
CA ALA A 150 -6.12 -11.00 13.50
C ALA A 150 -4.60 -11.01 13.17
N LEU A 151 -3.95 -9.85 13.00
CA LEU A 151 -2.50 -9.79 12.77
C LEU A 151 -1.83 -9.32 14.07
N GLN A 152 -1.70 -10.24 15.02
CA GLN A 152 -1.19 -9.94 16.37
C GLN A 152 0.30 -10.24 16.49
N ASP A 153 0.81 -11.21 15.72
CA ASP A 153 2.21 -11.61 15.76
C ASP A 153 2.82 -11.82 14.36
N ALA A 154 4.11 -12.15 14.33
CA ALA A 154 4.86 -12.37 13.10
C ALA A 154 4.37 -13.61 12.31
N ALA A 155 3.89 -14.66 12.99
CA ALA A 155 3.42 -15.87 12.35
C ALA A 155 2.08 -15.63 11.62
N ASP A 156 1.16 -14.93 12.27
CA ASP A 156 -0.10 -14.47 11.68
C ASP A 156 0.17 -13.64 10.42
N LEU A 157 1.10 -12.69 10.53
CA LEU A 157 1.47 -11.79 9.45
C LEU A 157 2.07 -12.54 8.26
N LEU A 158 2.99 -13.48 8.51
CA LEU A 158 3.59 -14.32 7.48
C LEU A 158 2.54 -15.20 6.77
N ALA A 159 1.66 -15.86 7.51
CA ALA A 159 0.59 -16.67 6.92
C ALA A 159 -0.34 -15.81 6.05
N TRP A 160 -0.68 -14.61 6.53
CA TRP A 160 -1.54 -13.66 5.82
C TRP A 160 -0.93 -13.15 4.51
N THR A 161 0.40 -12.98 4.43
CA THR A 161 1.04 -12.46 3.19
C THR A 161 0.72 -13.30 1.94
N ALA A 162 0.51 -14.61 2.10
CA ALA A 162 0.21 -15.52 1.01
C ALA A 162 -1.29 -15.64 0.68
N ASP A 163 -2.18 -15.12 1.53
CA ASP A 163 -3.62 -15.33 1.42
C ASP A 163 -4.27 -14.31 0.47
N ALA A 164 -4.56 -14.73 -0.76
CA ALA A 164 -5.17 -13.87 -1.78
C ALA A 164 -6.59 -13.41 -1.44
N GLU A 165 -7.31 -14.13 -0.57
CA GLU A 165 -8.66 -13.76 -0.18
C GLU A 165 -8.68 -12.69 0.92
N ARG A 166 -7.59 -12.59 1.70
CA ARG A 166 -7.49 -11.68 2.85
C ARG A 166 -6.49 -10.53 2.65
N ASN A 167 -5.56 -10.64 1.71
CA ASN A 167 -4.47 -9.69 1.50
C ASN A 167 -4.69 -8.78 0.28
N PRO A 168 -5.06 -7.49 0.48
CA PRO A 168 -5.26 -6.56 -0.63
C PRO A 168 -3.94 -6.16 -1.33
N PHE A 169 -2.79 -6.37 -0.70
CA PHE A 169 -1.49 -6.04 -1.29
C PHE A 169 -0.99 -7.11 -2.25
N LEU A 170 -1.56 -8.32 -2.25
CA LEU A 170 -1.01 -9.44 -3.01
C LEU A 170 -1.18 -9.26 -4.52
N ALA A 171 -2.37 -8.87 -4.97
CA ALA A 171 -2.64 -8.56 -6.38
C ALA A 171 -1.79 -7.37 -6.86
N TYR A 172 -1.67 -6.35 -6.00
CA TYR A 172 -0.78 -5.23 -6.22
C TYR A 172 0.69 -5.69 -6.40
N ALA A 173 1.24 -6.44 -5.45
CA ALA A 173 2.63 -6.90 -5.49
C ALA A 173 2.94 -7.77 -6.72
N ARG A 174 1.98 -8.60 -7.15
CA ARG A 174 2.14 -9.48 -8.31
C ARG A 174 2.01 -8.77 -9.65
N HIS A 175 1.03 -7.88 -9.78
CA HIS A 175 0.58 -7.37 -11.08
C HIS A 175 0.45 -5.85 -11.15
N GLY A 176 0.20 -5.18 -10.03
CA GLY A 176 -0.06 -3.74 -9.97
C GLY A 176 1.18 -2.87 -9.82
N CYS A 177 2.18 -3.38 -9.09
CA CYS A 177 3.37 -2.67 -8.65
C CYS A 177 4.31 -2.35 -9.82
N ARG A 178 4.78 -1.10 -9.92
CA ARG A 178 5.64 -0.62 -11.01
C ARG A 178 6.88 0.12 -10.49
N PRO A 179 7.87 -0.59 -9.93
CA PRO A 179 9.14 0.04 -9.56
C PRO A 179 9.89 0.53 -10.81
N PRO A 180 10.74 1.59 -10.69
CA PRO A 180 11.47 2.16 -11.82
C PRO A 180 12.54 1.22 -12.40
N VAL A 181 12.93 0.22 -11.62
CA VAL A 181 13.83 -0.88 -12.00
C VAL A 181 13.20 -2.18 -11.55
N ALA A 182 13.33 -3.23 -12.34
CA ALA A 182 12.77 -4.52 -11.97
C ALA A 182 13.52 -5.08 -10.74
N PRO A 183 12.84 -5.64 -9.72
CA PRO A 183 13.50 -6.21 -8.53
C PRO A 183 14.63 -7.19 -8.84
N GLU A 184 14.52 -7.92 -9.95
CA GLU A 184 15.48 -8.91 -10.43
C GLU A 184 16.80 -8.29 -10.94
N GLN A 185 16.83 -6.98 -11.19
CA GLN A 185 17.99 -6.22 -11.65
C GLN A 185 18.77 -5.57 -10.50
N CYS A 186 18.30 -5.70 -9.27
CA CYS A 186 18.93 -5.11 -8.09
C CYS A 186 19.69 -6.16 -7.27
N ASP A 187 20.86 -5.79 -6.75
CA ASP A 187 21.59 -6.63 -5.81
C ASP A 187 20.91 -6.65 -4.43
N ARG A 188 20.28 -5.53 -4.06
CA ARG A 188 19.56 -5.38 -2.79
C ARG A 188 18.24 -4.65 -2.96
N ILE A 189 17.27 -5.05 -2.15
CA ILE A 189 15.98 -4.37 -2.01
C ILE A 189 15.80 -4.00 -0.55
N VAL A 190 15.64 -2.71 -0.26
CA VAL A 190 15.50 -2.19 1.10
C VAL A 190 14.11 -1.59 1.27
N LEU A 191 13.28 -2.21 2.10
CA LEU A 191 11.93 -1.77 2.44
C LEU A 191 11.98 -0.93 3.72
N VAL A 192 11.77 0.38 3.60
CA VAL A 192 11.84 1.32 4.73
C VAL A 192 10.46 1.48 5.35
N VAL A 193 10.25 0.84 6.50
CA VAL A 193 9.01 0.87 7.27
C VAL A 193 9.09 2.00 8.30
N ASP A 194 8.26 3.03 8.11
CA ASP A 194 8.18 4.22 8.97
C ASP A 194 7.03 4.12 9.98
N THR A 195 5.97 3.36 9.65
CA THR A 195 4.83 3.14 10.54
C THR A 195 4.40 1.67 10.60
N PRO A 196 3.79 1.20 11.70
CA PRO A 196 3.31 -0.17 11.82
C PRO A 196 2.35 -0.60 10.71
N GLY A 197 1.54 0.32 10.18
CA GLY A 197 0.60 0.05 9.10
C GLY A 197 1.26 -0.37 7.77
N GLN A 198 2.57 -0.19 7.60
CA GLN A 198 3.27 -0.56 6.38
C GLN A 198 3.79 -2.00 6.37
N PHE A 199 3.82 -2.70 7.51
CA PHE A 199 4.41 -4.05 7.58
C PHE A 199 3.74 -5.05 6.65
N ALA A 200 2.41 -5.08 6.65
CA ALA A 200 1.64 -6.01 5.83
C ALA A 200 1.96 -5.83 4.33
N GLY A 201 2.01 -4.58 3.87
CA GLY A 201 2.41 -4.27 2.50
C GLY A 201 3.88 -4.59 2.22
N ALA A 202 4.77 -4.24 3.14
CA ALA A 202 6.21 -4.48 3.02
C ALA A 202 6.55 -5.98 2.92
N LEU A 203 6.00 -6.80 3.81
CA LEU A 203 6.24 -8.24 3.82
C LEU A 203 5.59 -8.93 2.63
N THR A 204 4.43 -8.46 2.17
CA THR A 204 3.82 -8.97 0.93
C THR A 204 4.72 -8.69 -0.27
N LEU A 205 5.28 -7.49 -0.39
CA LEU A 205 6.27 -7.17 -1.42
C LEU A 205 7.52 -8.03 -1.28
N ALA A 206 8.08 -8.15 -0.07
CA ALA A 206 9.27 -8.96 0.20
C ALA A 206 9.06 -10.42 -0.23
N GLN A 207 7.91 -11.02 0.08
CA GLN A 207 7.60 -12.39 -0.28
C GLN A 207 7.45 -12.57 -1.79
N VAL A 208 6.72 -11.67 -2.47
CA VAL A 208 6.49 -11.76 -3.92
C VAL A 208 7.78 -11.49 -4.69
N TRP A 209 8.54 -10.46 -4.31
CA TRP A 209 9.79 -10.11 -4.97
C TRP A 209 10.91 -11.08 -4.63
N GLY A 210 10.99 -11.63 -3.42
CA GLY A 210 12.00 -12.64 -3.08
C GLY A 210 11.90 -13.90 -3.94
N LYS A 211 10.68 -14.30 -4.32
CA LYS A 211 10.45 -15.39 -5.28
C LYS A 211 10.89 -15.04 -6.70
N ARG A 212 10.76 -13.78 -7.09
CA ARG A 212 11.09 -13.28 -8.44
C ARG A 212 12.59 -12.97 -8.59
N ALA A 213 13.22 -12.46 -7.54
CA ALA A 213 14.60 -12.02 -7.48
C ALA A 213 15.37 -12.82 -6.41
N PRO A 214 15.56 -14.14 -6.58
CA PRO A 214 16.19 -15.00 -5.56
C PRO A 214 17.66 -14.67 -5.27
N ARG A 215 18.28 -13.83 -6.11
CA ARG A 215 19.66 -13.34 -5.92
C ARG A 215 19.73 -12.02 -5.16
N ALA A 216 18.62 -11.28 -5.07
CA ALA A 216 18.58 -10.00 -4.39
C ALA A 216 18.47 -10.22 -2.88
N ALA A 217 19.30 -9.54 -2.09
CA ALA A 217 19.11 -9.51 -0.64
C ALA A 217 17.98 -8.53 -0.30
N ILE A 218 16.90 -9.02 0.31
CA ILE A 218 15.77 -8.20 0.76
C ILE A 218 15.94 -7.88 2.24
N THR A 219 15.87 -6.60 2.59
CA THR A 219 15.99 -6.12 3.97
C THR A 219 14.81 -5.24 4.32
N LEU A 220 14.17 -5.49 5.47
CA LEU A 220 13.25 -4.55 6.08
C LEU A 220 14.01 -3.67 7.06
N LEU A 221 13.91 -2.35 6.89
CA LEU A 221 14.46 -1.36 7.80
C LEU A 221 13.29 -0.68 8.51
N ALA A 222 13.11 -0.99 9.81
CA ALA A 222 12.11 -0.34 10.64
C ALA A 222 12.74 0.79 11.45
N GLY A 223 12.12 1.98 11.43
CA GLY A 223 12.59 3.16 12.17
C GLY A 223 12.26 3.17 13.67
N ASP A 224 11.46 2.22 14.15
CA ASP A 224 11.03 2.12 15.55
C ASP A 224 11.67 0.89 16.22
N GLU A 225 12.34 1.09 17.35
CA GLU A 225 12.95 0.02 18.15
C GLU A 225 11.94 -1.02 18.63
N ARG A 226 10.66 -0.65 18.78
CA ARG A 226 9.56 -1.58 19.12
C ARG A 226 9.27 -2.59 18.02
N LEU A 227 9.73 -2.33 16.80
CA LEU A 227 9.49 -3.17 15.63
C LEU A 227 10.61 -4.20 15.39
N ARG A 228 11.72 -4.16 16.16
CA ARG A 228 12.81 -5.14 16.06
C ARG A 228 12.33 -6.58 16.32
N GLY A 229 11.40 -6.77 17.26
CA GLY A 229 10.88 -8.10 17.61
C GLY A 229 10.03 -8.80 16.54
N ILE A 230 9.72 -8.13 15.42
CA ILE A 230 8.98 -8.73 14.28
C ILE A 230 9.93 -9.11 13.14
N ALA A 231 11.16 -8.59 13.14
CA ALA A 231 12.16 -8.77 12.07
C ALA A 231 13.27 -9.79 12.40
N GLU A 232 13.26 -10.33 13.63
CA GLU A 232 14.11 -11.45 14.09
C GLU A 232 13.37 -12.78 13.98
#